data_AF-A0A3L6JAQ4-F1
#
_entry.id   AF-A0A3L6JAQ4-F1
#
_cell.length_a   1.000
_cell.length_b   1.000
_cell.length_c   1.000
_cell.angle_alpha   90.00
_cell.angle_beta   90.00
_cell.angle_gamma   90.00
#
_symmetry.space_group_name_H-M   'P 1'
#
loop_
_entity.id
_entity.type
_entity.pdbx_description
1 polymer ?
#
loop_
_entity_poly.entity_id
_entity_poly.type
_entity_poly.pdbx_seq_one_letter_code
_entity_poly.pdbx_strand_id
1 'polypeptide(L)' 'MMQLFEGYLIWVALTFIVLSLVSFSWMVVHVEHARHFSKYKVLFALVLGSLLMGFGIHFLLLV' A
#
# COMPACT_ATOMS: atom_id res chain seq x y z
N MET A 1 22.47 14.39 13.19
CA MET A 1 21.11 14.77 12.76
C MET A 1 20.59 13.88 11.63
N MET A 2 21.42 13.49 10.64
CA MET A 2 21.05 12.61 9.52
C MET A 2 20.53 11.22 9.94
N GLN A 3 21.14 10.58 10.94
CA GLN A 3 20.72 9.25 11.42
C GLN A 3 19.31 9.20 12.02
N LEU A 4 18.81 10.32 12.58
CA LEU A 4 17.42 10.39 13.05
C LEU A 4 16.45 10.43 11.86
N PHE A 5 16.83 11.07 10.76
CA PHE A 5 16.00 11.21 9.56
C PHE A 5 15.83 9.86 8.84
N GLU A 6 16.91 9.11 8.66
CA GLU A 6 16.89 7.72 8.15
C GLU A 6 16.02 6.81 9.03
N GLY A 7 16.13 6.99 10.35
CA GLY A 7 15.28 6.28 11.32
C GLY A 7 13.79 6.60 11.24
N TYR A 8 13.36 7.73 10.69
CA TYR A 8 11.94 8.01 10.43
C TYR A 8 11.46 7.43 9.10
N LEU A 9 12.33 7.40 8.09
CA LEU A 9 12.00 6.87 6.76
C LEU A 9 11.58 5.40 6.82
N ILE A 10 12.19 4.59 7.70
CA ILE A 10 11.79 3.18 7.86
C ILE A 10 10.36 3.04 8.37
N TRP A 11 9.91 3.89 9.30
CA TRP A 11 8.53 3.87 9.80
C TRP A 11 7.53 4.34 8.75
N VAL A 12 7.92 5.33 7.93
CA VAL A 12 7.13 5.76 6.78
C VAL A 12 7.00 4.63 5.75
N ALA A 13 8.10 3.96 5.41
CA ALA A 13 8.12 2.83 4.49
C ALA A 13 7.19 1.70 4.96
N LEU A 14 7.30 1.29 6.23
CA LEU A 14 6.44 0.27 6.82
C LEU A 14 4.96 0.66 6.80
N THR A 15 4.64 1.92 7.08
CA THR A 15 3.26 2.43 7.02
C THR A 15 2.69 2.28 5.60
N PHE A 16 3.45 2.67 4.57
CA PHE A 16 3.04 2.54 3.18
C PHE A 16 2.84 1.07 2.76
N ILE A 17 3.74 0.17 3.19
CA ILE A 17 3.64 -1.27 2.92
C ILE A 17 2.37 -1.84 3.57
N VAL A 18 2.11 -1.52 4.84
CA VAL A 18 0.90 -2.00 5.54
C VAL A 18 -0.37 -1.49 4.86
N LEU A 19 -0.43 -0.21 4.50
CA LEU A 19 -1.58 0.36 3.79
C LEU A 19 -1.77 -0.29 2.40
N SER A 20 -0.69 -0.62 1.72
CA SER A 20 -0.75 -1.37 0.46
C SER A 20 -1.38 -2.75 0.63
N LEU A 21 -0.94 -3.51 1.64
CA LEU A 21 -1.52 -4.83 1.95
C LEU A 21 -3.00 -4.75 2.29
N VAL A 22 -3.42 -3.72 3.03
CA VAL A 22 -4.84 -3.46 3.31
C VAL A 22 -5.61 -3.18 2.02
N SER A 23 -5.05 -2.37 1.11
CA SER A 23 -5.66 -2.07 -0.18
C SER A 23 -5.82 -3.32 -1.06
N PHE A 24 -4.81 -4.18 -1.13
CA PHE A 24 -4.92 -5.46 -1.84
C PHE A 24 -5.89 -6.44 -1.18
N SER A 25 -5.92 -6.49 0.15
CA SER A 25 -6.92 -7.29 0.88
C SER A 25 -8.34 -6.82 0.57
N TRP A 26 -8.54 -5.50 0.49
CA TRP A 26 -9.82 -4.90 0.10
C TRP A 26 -10.22 -5.26 -1.34
N MET A 27 -9.24 -5.34 -2.26
CA MET A 27 -9.46 -5.83 -3.63
C MET A 27 -9.97 -7.28 -3.63
N VAL A 28 -9.33 -8.17 -2.87
CA VAL A 28 -9.74 -9.58 -2.74
C VAL A 28 -11.18 -9.70 -2.24
N VAL A 29 -11.54 -8.93 -1.21
CA VAL A 29 -12.92 -8.87 -0.71
C VAL A 29 -13.91 -8.44 -1.80
N HIS A 30 -13.54 -7.47 -2.64
CA HIS A 30 -14.39 -7.02 -3.75
C HIS A 30 -14.53 -8.03 -4.88
N VAL A 31 -13.52 -8.87 -5.08
CA VAL A 31 -13.53 -9.91 -6.11
C VAL A 31 -14.31 -11.15 -5.64
N GLU A 32 -14.08 -11.59 -4.41
CA GLU A 32 -14.56 -12.88 -3.92
C GLU A 32 -15.86 -12.80 -3.10
N HIS A 33 -16.04 -11.72 -2.33
CA HIS A 33 -17.08 -11.65 -1.30
C HIS A 33 -18.13 -10.55 -1.55
N ALA A 34 -17.99 -9.75 -2.61
CA ALA A 34 -18.93 -8.66 -2.89
C ALA A 34 -20.26 -9.18 -3.48
N ARG A 35 -21.38 -8.77 -2.88
CA ARG A 35 -22.74 -9.02 -3.40
C ARG A 35 -22.94 -8.46 -4.81
N HIS A 36 -22.33 -7.31 -5.11
CA HIS A 36 -22.34 -6.68 -6.42
C HIS A 36 -20.90 -6.37 -6.84
N PHE A 37 -20.39 -7.13 -7.81
CA PHE A 37 -19.07 -6.91 -8.35
C PHE A 37 -18.97 -5.54 -9.02
N SER A 38 -17.95 -4.77 -8.67
CA SER A 38 -17.67 -3.46 -9.27
C SER A 38 -16.24 -3.40 -9.77
N LYS A 39 -16.09 -3.41 -11.09
CA LYS A 39 -14.79 -3.29 -11.78
C LYS A 39 -14.02 -2.04 -11.35
N TYR A 40 -14.73 -0.93 -11.15
CA TYR A 40 -14.13 0.33 -10.71
C TYR A 40 -13.52 0.24 -9.31
N LYS A 41 -14.19 -0.44 -8.37
CA LYS A 41 -13.65 -0.63 -7.01
C LYS A 41 -12.42 -1.53 -6.99
N VAL A 42 -12.45 -2.61 -7.78
CA VAL A 42 -11.31 -3.53 -7.93
C VAL A 42 -10.12 -2.79 -8.56
N LEU A 43 -10.35 -2.05 -9.65
CA LEU A 43 -9.31 -1.27 -10.32
C LEU A 43 -8.73 -0.19 -9.40
N PHE A 44 -9.58 0.51 -8.65
CA PHE A 44 -9.13 1.52 -7.69
C PHE A 44 -8.25 0.90 -6.60
N ALA A 45 -8.66 -0.22 -6.00
CA ALA A 45 -7.88 -0.92 -5.00
C ALA A 45 -6.54 -1.44 -5.56
N LEU A 46 -6.54 -1.96 -6.79
CA LEU A 46 -5.32 -2.40 -7.47
C LEU A 46 -4.34 -1.23 -7.67
N VAL A 47 -4.81 -0.11 -8.21
CA VAL A 47 -3.98 1.08 -8.47
C VAL A 47 -3.46 1.67 -7.16
N LEU A 48 -4.34 1.84 -6.17
CA LEU A 48 -3.98 2.40 -4.86
C LEU A 48 -2.96 1.50 -4.14
N GLY A 49 -3.21 0.19 -4.08
CA GLY A 49 -2.29 -0.78 -3.48
C GLY A 49 -0.93 -0.78 -4.16
N SER A 50 -0.89 -0.72 -5.50
CA SER A 50 0.35 -0.70 -6.28
C SER A 50 1.16 0.57 -6.04
N LEU A 51 0.51 1.74 -6.00
CA LEU A 51 1.16 3.02 -5.68
C LEU A 51 1.74 3.00 -4.27
N LEU A 52 0.94 2.56 -3.28
CA LEU A 52 1.40 2.47 -1.89
C LEU A 52 2.58 1.49 -1.73
N MET A 53 2.55 0.35 -2.43
CA MET A 53 3.66 -0.60 -2.44
C MET A 53 4.91 0.03 -3.05
N GLY A 54 4.77 0.67 -4.21
CA GLY A 54 5.88 1.32 -4.90
C GLY A 54 6.56 2.39 -4.03
N PHE A 55 5.78 3.27 -3.40
CA PHE A 55 6.32 4.26 -2.46
C PHE A 55 6.91 3.63 -1.21
N GLY A 56 6.27 2.60 -0.65
CA GLY A 56 6.78 1.88 0.52
C GLY A 56 8.15 1.25 0.27
N ILE A 57 8.30 0.56 -0.87
CA ILE A 57 9.60 0.00 -1.30
C ILE A 57 10.59 1.13 -1.57
N HIS A 58 10.18 2.21 -2.23
CA HIS A 58 11.07 3.34 -2.51
C HIS A 58 11.63 3.97 -1.23
N PHE A 59 10.79 4.22 -0.22
CA PHE A 59 11.25 4.73 1.07
C PHE A 59 12.11 3.73 1.83
N LEU A 60 11.84 2.43 1.71
CA LEU A 60 12.68 1.39 2.31
C LEU A 60 14.09 1.38 1.72
N LEU A 61 14.21 1.64 0.40
CA LEU A 61 15.50 1.72 -0.31
C LEU A 61 16.26 3.04 -0.07
N LEU A 62 15.60 4.05 0.49
CA LEU A 62 16.20 5.34 0.84
C LEU A 62 16.74 5.38 2.28
N VAL A 63 16.52 4.32 3.06
CA VAL A 63 17.08 4.10 4.41
C VAL A 63 18.46 3.48 4.27
#